data_AF-A0A524NH70-F1
#
_entry.id   AF-A0A524NH70-F1
#
_cell.length_a   1.000
_cell.length_b   1.000
_cell.length_c   1.000
_cell.angle_alpha   90.00
_cell.angle_beta   90.00
_cell.angle_gamma   90.00
#
_symmetry.space_group_name_H-M   'P 1'
#
loop_
_entity.id
_entity.type
_entity.pdbx_description
1 polymer ?
#
loop_
_entity_poly.entity_id
_entity_poly.type
_entity_poly.pdbx_seq_one_letter_code
_entity_poly.pdbx_strand_id
1 'polypeptide(L)' 'MTVTDWNPQTATLSLFLTWNQESAKLQTGATVPATLTLNIVADTGDISDFNFNIVISGSA' A
#
# COMPACT_ATOMS: atom_id res chain seq x y z
N MET A 1 -6.53 -2.35 3.69
CA MET A 1 -5.84 -1.08 3.36
C MET A 1 -6.41 -0.56 2.05
N THR A 2 -6.40 0.75 1.82
CA THR A 2 -6.77 1.29 0.50
C THR A 2 -5.68 2.24 0.00
N VAL A 3 -5.37 2.12 -1.28
CA VAL A 3 -4.44 3.02 -1.98
C VAL A 3 -5.23 3.87 -2.96
N THR A 4 -5.07 5.19 -2.92
CA THR A 4 -5.80 6.15 -3.75
C THR A 4 -4.85 7.17 -4.39
N ASP A 5 -5.39 7.97 -5.31
CA ASP A 5 -4.71 9.13 -5.89
C ASP A 5 -3.36 8.80 -6.54
N TRP A 6 -3.29 7.64 -7.21
CA TRP A 6 -2.13 7.26 -8.00
C TRP A 6 -1.84 8.27 -9.10
N ASN A 7 -0.60 8.76 -9.12
CA ASN A 7 -0.11 9.65 -10.14
C ASN A 7 1.29 9.22 -10.59
N PRO A 8 1.49 8.88 -11.88
CA PRO A 8 0.47 8.79 -12.93
C PRO A 8 -0.52 7.63 -12.67
N GLN A 9 -1.75 7.70 -13.21
CA GLN A 9 -2.75 6.65 -12.99
C GLN A 9 -2.27 5.25 -13.48
N THR A 10 -1.44 5.22 -14.52
CA THR A 10 -0.83 4.01 -15.08
C THR A 10 0.12 3.30 -14.11
N ALA A 11 0.59 3.97 -13.05
CA ALA A 11 1.39 3.39 -11.98
C ALA A 11 0.73 2.14 -11.37
N THR A 12 -0.60 2.12 -11.28
CA THR A 12 -1.38 0.98 -10.75
C THR A 12 -1.19 -0.34 -11.49
N LEU A 13 -0.70 -0.30 -12.74
CA LEU A 13 -0.46 -1.50 -13.56
C LEU A 13 0.89 -2.15 -13.25
N SER A 14 1.85 -1.36 -12.77
CA SER A 14 3.25 -1.76 -12.57
C SER A 14 3.66 -1.76 -11.10
N LEU A 15 2.88 -1.11 -10.24
CA LEU A 15 3.17 -0.91 -8.82
C LEU A 15 1.96 -1.35 -8.00
N PHE A 16 2.20 -2.17 -6.99
CA PHE A 16 1.17 -2.52 -6.01
C PHE A 16 1.76 -2.66 -4.61
N LEU A 17 0.97 -2.26 -3.62
CA LEU A 17 1.38 -2.21 -2.23
C LEU A 17 0.72 -3.35 -1.46
N THR A 18 1.48 -4.05 -0.65
CA THR A 18 0.98 -5.01 0.32
C THR A 18 1.45 -4.64 1.72
N TRP A 19 0.78 -5.15 2.74
CA TRP A 19 1.25 -5.03 4.11
C TRP A 19 0.89 -6.26 4.92
N ASN A 20 1.67 -6.56 5.94
CA ASN A 20 1.58 -7.82 6.69
C ASN A 20 0.44 -7.86 7.74
N GLN A 21 -0.22 -6.74 8.03
CA GLN A 21 -1.31 -6.66 9.02
C GLN A 21 -2.70 -6.47 8.39
N GLU A 22 -2.85 -6.80 7.10
CA GLU A 22 -4.16 -6.75 6.44
C GLU A 22 -5.16 -7.65 7.15
N SER A 23 -6.31 -7.07 7.53
CA SER A 23 -7.39 -7.75 8.25
C SER A 23 -6.99 -8.38 9.60
N ALA A 24 -5.85 -7.97 10.16
CA ALA A 24 -5.39 -8.44 11.46
C ALA A 24 -6.38 -8.02 12.57
N LYS A 25 -6.61 -8.94 13.51
CA LYS A 25 -7.37 -8.65 14.73
C LYS A 25 -6.42 -8.23 15.83
N LEU A 26 -6.46 -6.95 16.18
CA LEU A 26 -5.64 -6.41 17.26
C LEU A 26 -6.40 -6.51 18.59
N GLN A 27 -5.68 -6.85 19.66
CA GLN A 27 -6.21 -6.72 21.02
C GLN A 27 -6.22 -5.24 21.41
N THR A 28 -7.20 -4.83 22.20
CA THR A 28 -7.28 -3.45 22.70
C THR A 28 -6.00 -3.07 23.43
N GLY A 29 -5.38 -1.96 23.03
CA GLY A 29 -4.13 -1.47 23.59
C GLY A 29 -2.86 -2.14 23.05
N ALA A 30 -2.97 -3.12 22.15
CA ALA A 30 -1.80 -3.72 21.51
C ALA A 30 -1.16 -2.76 20.49
N THR A 31 0.17 -2.70 20.48
CA THR A 31 0.96 -2.07 19.42
C THR A 31 1.68 -3.18 18.66
N VAL A 32 1.41 -3.31 17.36
CA VAL A 32 1.98 -4.36 16.51
C VAL A 32 2.77 -3.72 15.37
N PRO A 33 4.01 -4.16 15.09
CA PRO A 33 4.77 -3.66 13.97
C PRO A 33 4.11 -4.09 12.65
N ALA A 34 3.95 -3.13 11.74
CA ALA A 34 3.49 -3.35 10.39
C ALA A 34 4.61 -3.07 9.39
N THR A 35 4.71 -3.92 8.36
CA THR A 35 5.64 -3.77 7.26
C THR A 35 4.82 -3.54 6.00
N LEU A 36 5.06 -2.40 5.35
CA LEU A 36 4.52 -2.08 4.04
C LEU A 36 5.56 -2.46 2.98
N THR A 37 5.14 -3.23 1.99
CA THR A 37 5.98 -3.70 0.89
C THR A 37 5.45 -3.13 -0.42
N LEU A 38 6.24 -2.28 -1.06
CA LEU A 38 5.98 -1.86 -2.43
C LEU A 38 6.57 -2.90 -3.39
N ASN A 39 5.71 -3.49 -4.20
CA ASN A 39 6.09 -4.45 -5.23
C ASN A 39 6.07 -3.73 -6.58
N ILE A 40 7.16 -3.90 -7.31
CA ILE A 40 7.40 -3.26 -8.60
C ILE A 40 7.59 -4.37 -9.62
N VAL A 41 6.82 -4.37 -10.70
CA VAL A 41 7.03 -5.31 -11.80
C VAL A 41 8.33 -4.98 -12.53
N ALA A 42 8.94 -5.96 -13.20
CA ALA A 42 10.26 -5.80 -13.79
C ALA A 42 10.35 -4.70 -14.88
N ASP A 43 9.24 -4.36 -15.53
CA ASP A 43 9.15 -3.32 -16.55
C ASP A 43 8.07 -2.30 -16.17
N THR A 44 8.52 -1.13 -15.73
CA THR A 44 7.66 0.01 -15.37
C THR A 44 7.40 0.93 -16.57
N GLY A 45 7.90 0.60 -17.76
CA GLY A 45 7.87 1.46 -18.93
C GLY A 45 8.51 2.82 -18.64
N ASP A 46 7.79 3.90 -18.98
CA ASP A 46 8.24 5.28 -18.81
C ASP A 46 7.98 5.87 -17.41
N ILE A 47 7.50 5.06 -16.45
CA ILE A 47 7.22 5.55 -15.10
C ILE A 47 8.53 5.67 -14.33
N SER A 48 9.07 6.90 -14.23
CA SER A 48 10.23 7.25 -13.41
C SER A 48 9.85 7.72 -12.00
N ASP A 49 8.72 8.40 -11.90
CA ASP A 49 8.25 9.06 -10.68
C ASP A 49 6.79 8.70 -10.43
N PHE A 50 6.46 8.40 -9.18
CA PHE A 50 5.09 8.13 -8.77
C PHE A 50 4.81 8.68 -7.37
N ASN A 51 3.54 8.97 -7.12
CA ASN A 51 3.02 9.25 -5.79
C ASN A 51 1.62 8.65 -5.65
N PHE A 52 1.23 8.39 -4.41
CA PHE A 52 -0.08 7.87 -4.05
C PHE A 52 -0.34 8.13 -2.55
N ASN A 53 -1.61 8.02 -2.17
CA ASN A 53 -2.06 8.11 -0.79
C ASN A 53 -2.36 6.72 -0.22
N ILE A 54 -1.98 6.51 1.04
CA ILE A 54 -2.27 5.28 1.79
C ILE A 54 -3.24 5.61 2.90
N VAL A 55 -4.37 4.90 2.94
CA VAL A 55 -5.34 4.98 4.03
C VAL A 55 -5.36 3.63 4.77
N ILE A 56 -4.94 3.68 6.04
CA ILE A 56 -5.03 2.57 6.98
C ILE A 56 -6.18 2.88 7.95
N SER A 57 -7.21 2.05 7.93
CA SER A 57 -8.37 2.16 8.82
C SER A 57 -8.53 0.88 9.63
N GLY A 58 -9.12 1.03 10.82
CA GLY A 58 -9.54 -0.05 11.67
C GLY A 58 -10.92 0.27 12.25
N SER A 59 -11.68 -0.78 12.57
CA SER A 59 -12.96 -0.67 13.28
C SER A 59 -12.89 -1.43 14.60
N ALA A 60 -13.67 -0.98 15.58
CA ALA A 60 -13.88 -1.70 16.83
C ALA A 60 -14.85 -2.87 16.65
#